data_AF-A0A4U0WDZ8-F1
#
_entry.id   AF-A0A4U0WDZ8-F1
#
_cell.length_a   1.000
_cell.length_b   1.000
_cell.length_c   1.000
_cell.angle_alpha   90.00
_cell.angle_beta   90.00
_cell.angle_gamma   90.00
#
_symmetry.space_group_name_H-M   'P 1'
#
loop_
_entity.id
_entity.type
_entity.pdbx_description
1 polymer ?
#
loop_
_entity_poly.entity_id
_entity_poly.type
_entity_poly.pdbx_seq_one_letter_code
_entity_poly.pdbx_strand_id
1 'polypeptide(L)'
;MSATTTPISAAAFALAIADLPLSNLHFKAAEIRNSIAHLDYSNEQLQPFADEGDSECADAIRENETVIARMQERIALLRREVEGRGMRWADAETEGKEQINGSGAVDTEMVDAEGGVTNGVHGGADVTDTAALAGGTATEPGRPAASGRLTDEELARRLRERMGDPDGEEDEGLHL
;
A
#
# COMPACT_ATOMS: atom_id res chain seq x y z
N MET A 1 -23.09 17.63 -16.53
CA MET A 1 -22.93 16.51 -15.60
C MET A 1 -22.97 15.21 -16.42
N SER A 2 -21.84 14.52 -16.48
CA SER A 2 -21.60 13.36 -17.37
C SER A 2 -22.30 12.10 -16.87
N ALA A 3 -23.60 11.98 -17.12
CA ALA A 3 -24.43 10.82 -16.78
C ALA A 3 -24.39 9.71 -17.85
N THR A 4 -23.22 9.40 -18.42
CA THR A 4 -23.09 8.47 -19.58
C THR A 4 -22.07 7.35 -19.39
N THR A 5 -21.82 6.94 -18.14
CA THR A 5 -21.24 5.61 -17.87
C THR A 5 -22.28 4.82 -17.11
N THR A 6 -23.09 4.05 -17.83
CA THR A 6 -23.91 3.02 -17.20
C THR A 6 -22.96 1.96 -16.62
N PRO A 7 -23.02 1.68 -15.31
CA PRO A 7 -22.20 0.62 -14.74
C PRO A 7 -22.53 -0.72 -15.39
N ILE A 8 -21.49 -1.51 -15.70
CA ILE A 8 -21.66 -2.91 -16.10
C ILE A 8 -22.52 -3.65 -15.06
N SER A 9 -23.54 -4.37 -15.55
CA SER A 9 -24.43 -5.16 -14.70
C SER A 9 -23.69 -6.35 -14.08
N ALA A 10 -24.15 -6.79 -12.91
CA ALA A 10 -23.58 -7.94 -12.22
C ALA A 10 -23.54 -9.21 -13.10
N ALA A 11 -24.60 -9.43 -13.89
CA ALA A 11 -24.67 -10.56 -14.82
C ALA A 11 -23.62 -10.47 -15.95
N ALA A 12 -23.44 -9.29 -16.55
CA ALA A 12 -22.42 -9.09 -17.58
C ALA A 12 -21.00 -9.23 -17.00
N PHE A 13 -20.78 -8.77 -15.77
CA PHE A 13 -19.51 -8.95 -15.07
C PHE A 13 -19.21 -10.44 -14.79
N ALA A 14 -20.21 -11.21 -14.35
CA ALA A 14 -20.07 -12.64 -14.11
C ALA A 14 -19.70 -13.42 -15.38
N LEU A 15 -20.29 -13.07 -16.53
CA LEU A 15 -19.92 -13.66 -17.81
C LEU A 15 -18.48 -13.30 -18.21
N ALA A 16 -18.07 -12.06 -17.99
CA ALA A 16 -16.73 -11.61 -18.37
C ALA A 16 -15.62 -12.34 -17.58
N ILE A 17 -15.83 -12.61 -16.29
CA ILE A 17 -14.79 -13.23 -15.44
C ILE A 17 -14.62 -14.73 -15.68
N ALA A 18 -15.56 -15.41 -16.35
CA ALA A 18 -15.52 -16.85 -16.59
C ALA A 18 -14.28 -17.29 -17.39
N ASP A 19 -13.81 -16.46 -18.32
CA ASP A 19 -12.66 -16.77 -19.19
C ASP A 19 -11.33 -16.17 -18.70
N LEU A 20 -11.33 -15.44 -17.58
CA LEU A 20 -10.12 -14.78 -17.07
C LEU A 20 -9.19 -15.77 -16.35
N PRO A 21 -7.86 -15.65 -16.47
CA PRO A 21 -6.91 -16.38 -15.60
C PRO A 21 -7.10 -16.08 -14.11
N LEU A 22 -6.77 -17.04 -13.25
CA LEU A 22 -6.94 -16.90 -11.79
C LEU A 22 -6.20 -15.70 -11.20
N SER A 23 -4.97 -15.42 -11.67
CA SER A 23 -4.21 -14.24 -11.26
C SER A 23 -4.98 -12.94 -11.53
N ASN A 24 -5.63 -12.83 -12.70
CA ASN A 24 -6.41 -11.66 -13.05
C ASN A 24 -7.65 -11.50 -12.17
N LEU A 25 -8.26 -12.59 -11.70
CA LEU A 25 -9.37 -12.52 -10.73
C LEU A 25 -8.90 -11.92 -9.40
N HIS A 26 -7.75 -12.34 -8.90
CA HIS A 26 -7.17 -11.78 -7.67
C HIS A 26 -6.72 -10.34 -7.84
N PHE A 27 -6.08 -9.99 -8.97
CA PHE A 27 -5.74 -8.59 -9.28
C PHE A 27 -6.99 -7.71 -9.32
N LYS A 28 -8.07 -8.19 -9.96
CA LYS A 28 -9.32 -7.43 -10.01
C LYS A 28 -9.95 -7.27 -8.63
N ALA A 29 -9.86 -8.30 -7.78
CA ALA A 29 -10.34 -8.22 -6.40
C ALA A 29 -9.55 -7.17 -5.59
N ALA A 30 -8.22 -7.14 -5.74
CA ALA A 30 -7.38 -6.15 -5.06
C ALA A 30 -7.68 -4.72 -5.52
N GLU A 31 -7.86 -4.50 -6.82
CA GLU A 31 -8.25 -3.21 -7.39
C GLU A 31 -9.60 -2.72 -6.84
N ILE A 32 -10.60 -3.61 -6.78
CA ILE A 32 -11.93 -3.26 -6.26
C ILE A 32 -11.87 -2.97 -4.75
N ARG A 33 -11.11 -3.76 -3.98
CA ARG A 33 -10.91 -3.50 -2.54
C ARG A 33 -10.25 -2.15 -2.28
N ASN A 34 -9.26 -1.79 -3.08
CA ASN A 34 -8.63 -0.47 -2.98
C ASN A 34 -9.63 0.65 -3.29
N SER A 35 -10.45 0.48 -4.33
CA SER A 35 -11.53 1.44 -4.65
C SER A 35 -12.52 1.60 -3.49
N ILE A 36 -12.93 0.49 -2.84
CA ILE A 36 -13.81 0.52 -1.66
C ILE A 36 -13.14 1.29 -0.52
N ALA A 37 -11.89 0.96 -0.18
CA ALA A 37 -11.16 1.64 0.90
C ALA A 37 -11.05 3.15 0.67
N HIS A 38 -10.87 3.58 -0.58
CA HIS A 38 -10.86 5.00 -0.93
C HIS A 38 -12.25 5.66 -0.76
N LEU A 39 -13.34 4.97 -1.10
CA LEU A 39 -14.70 5.47 -0.90
C LEU A 39 -15.05 5.54 0.59
N ASP A 40 -14.69 4.53 1.38
CA ASP A 40 -14.90 4.52 2.83
C ASP A 40 -14.16 5.70 3.48
N TYR A 41 -12.87 5.89 3.15
CA TYR A 41 -12.08 7.03 3.63
C TYR A 41 -12.66 8.39 3.18
N SER A 42 -13.22 8.47 1.97
CA SER A 42 -13.91 9.68 1.51
C SER A 42 -15.20 9.93 2.31
N ASN A 43 -15.95 8.88 2.62
CA ASN A 43 -17.18 8.99 3.41
C ASN A 43 -16.88 9.45 4.84
N GLU A 44 -15.84 8.90 5.47
CA GLU A 44 -15.38 9.33 6.80
C GLU A 44 -15.05 10.82 6.85
N GLN A 45 -14.44 11.37 5.79
CA GLN A 45 -14.14 12.80 5.68
C GLN A 45 -15.37 13.67 5.42
N LEU A 46 -16.39 13.14 4.73
CA LEU A 46 -17.63 13.87 4.46
C LEU A 46 -18.59 13.85 5.65
N GLN A 47 -18.52 12.83 6.50
CA GLN A 47 -19.39 12.63 7.66
C GLN A 47 -19.56 13.89 8.55
N PRO A 48 -18.51 14.61 8.99
CA PRO A 48 -18.69 15.78 9.84
C PRO A 48 -19.55 16.88 9.17
N PHE A 49 -19.40 17.10 7.87
CA PHE A 49 -20.19 18.09 7.15
C PHE A 49 -21.65 17.66 6.98
N ALA A 50 -21.88 16.37 6.70
CA ALA A 50 -23.22 15.80 6.66
C ALA A 50 -23.93 15.92 8.02
N ASP A 51 -23.21 15.67 9.12
CA ASP A 51 -23.73 15.78 10.48
C ASP A 51 -24.03 17.25 10.87
N GLU A 52 -23.30 18.21 10.33
CA GLU A 52 -23.57 19.66 10.44
C GLU A 52 -24.78 20.12 9.62
N GLY A 53 -25.37 19.23 8.80
CA GLY A 53 -26.59 19.48 8.04
C GLY A 53 -26.36 19.79 6.55
N ASP A 54 -25.16 19.59 6.03
CA ASP A 54 -24.90 19.69 4.58
C ASP A 54 -25.54 18.50 3.84
N SER A 55 -26.65 18.78 3.16
CA SER A 55 -27.39 17.79 2.37
C SER A 55 -26.60 17.26 1.17
N GLU A 56 -25.71 18.07 0.57
CA GLU A 56 -24.91 17.64 -0.58
C GLU A 56 -23.87 16.60 -0.14
N CYS A 57 -23.22 16.83 1.01
CA CYS A 57 -22.32 15.86 1.63
C CYS A 57 -23.07 14.57 2.02
N ALA A 58 -24.26 14.68 2.62
CA ALA A 58 -25.10 13.53 2.96
C ALA A 58 -25.55 12.74 1.72
N ASP A 59 -25.85 13.43 0.62
CA ASP A 59 -26.22 12.80 -0.65
C ASP A 59 -25.03 12.09 -1.31
N ALA A 60 -23.84 12.70 -1.28
CA ALA A 60 -22.62 12.12 -1.80
C ALA A 60 -22.23 10.83 -1.05
N ILE A 61 -22.34 10.82 0.29
CA ILE A 61 -22.09 9.61 1.10
C ILE A 61 -23.04 8.48 0.67
N ARG A 62 -24.34 8.77 0.53
CA ARG A 62 -25.34 7.75 0.13
C ARG A 62 -25.09 7.20 -1.28
N GLU A 63 -24.66 8.05 -2.21
CA GLU A 63 -24.27 7.61 -3.55
C GLU A 63 -23.03 6.71 -3.49
N ASN A 64 -22.01 7.10 -2.72
CA ASN A 64 -20.81 6.30 -2.51
C ASN A 64 -21.13 4.93 -1.89
N GLU A 65 -22.01 4.87 -0.87
CA GLU A 65 -22.47 3.60 -0.29
C GLU A 65 -23.13 2.69 -1.32
N THR A 66 -23.91 3.25 -2.25
CA THR A 66 -24.51 2.49 -3.35
C THR A 66 -23.42 1.93 -4.29
N VAL A 67 -22.35 2.68 -4.53
CA VAL A 67 -21.19 2.21 -5.31
C VAL A 67 -20.43 1.12 -4.57
N ILE A 68 -20.17 1.30 -3.26
CA ILE A 68 -19.52 0.31 -2.39
C ILE A 68 -20.29 -1.00 -2.41
N ALA A 69 -21.62 -0.98 -2.24
CA ALA A 69 -22.45 -2.17 -2.28
C ALA A 69 -22.33 -2.94 -3.61
N ARG A 70 -22.31 -2.24 -4.74
CA ARG A 70 -22.08 -2.85 -6.07
C ARG A 70 -20.67 -3.40 -6.23
N MET A 71 -19.67 -2.73 -5.67
CA MET A 71 -18.28 -3.22 -5.67
C MET A 71 -18.13 -4.48 -4.81
N GLN A 72 -18.79 -4.55 -3.66
CA GLN A 72 -18.85 -5.73 -2.80
C GLN A 72 -19.55 -6.91 -3.51
N GLU A 73 -20.65 -6.66 -4.23
CA GLU A 73 -21.30 -7.68 -5.07
C GLU A 73 -20.32 -8.26 -6.11
N ARG A 74 -19.52 -7.41 -6.75
CA ARG A 74 -18.50 -7.86 -7.72
C ARG A 74 -17.41 -8.71 -7.05
N ILE A 75 -16.99 -8.38 -5.83
CA ILE A 75 -16.06 -9.22 -5.04
C ILE A 75 -16.70 -10.59 -4.77
N ALA A 76 -17.98 -10.64 -4.42
CA ALA A 76 -18.69 -11.90 -4.19
C ALA A 76 -18.75 -12.76 -5.47
N LEU A 77 -18.94 -12.15 -6.64
CA LEU A 77 -18.89 -12.85 -7.93
C LEU A 77 -17.50 -13.41 -8.23
N LEU A 78 -16.44 -12.63 -7.99
CA LEU A 78 -15.05 -13.09 -8.14
C LEU A 78 -14.76 -14.27 -7.21
N ARG A 79 -15.20 -14.19 -5.95
CA ARG A 79 -15.07 -15.27 -4.97
C ARG A 79 -15.72 -16.55 -5.47
N ARG A 80 -16.99 -16.46 -5.89
CA ARG A 80 -17.74 -17.60 -6.41
C ARG A 80 -17.06 -18.22 -7.63
N GLU A 81 -16.48 -17.40 -8.50
CA GLU A 81 -15.75 -17.88 -9.69
C GLU A 81 -14.48 -18.64 -9.29
N VAL A 82 -13.68 -18.11 -8.36
CA VAL A 82 -12.48 -18.78 -7.85
C VAL A 82 -12.82 -20.12 -7.17
N GLU A 83 -13.83 -20.12 -6.31
CA GLU A 83 -14.30 -21.31 -5.61
C GLU A 83 -14.92 -22.33 -6.58
N GLY A 84 -15.64 -21.85 -7.62
CA GLY A 84 -16.20 -22.68 -8.68
C GLY A 84 -15.14 -23.41 -9.51
N ARG A 85 -13.92 -22.88 -9.58
CA ARG A 85 -12.75 -23.53 -10.19
C ARG A 85 -12.03 -24.50 -9.24
N GLY A 86 -12.54 -24.70 -8.02
CA GLY A 86 -11.95 -25.57 -7.00
C GLY A 86 -10.79 -24.95 -6.23
N MET A 87 -10.54 -23.65 -6.39
CA MET A 87 -9.48 -22.94 -5.69
C MET A 87 -10.01 -22.25 -4.43
N ARG A 88 -9.22 -22.19 -3.37
CA ARG A 88 -9.58 -21.45 -2.16
C ARG A 88 -9.50 -19.95 -2.43
N TRP A 89 -10.56 -19.22 -2.09
CA TRP A 89 -10.50 -17.77 -2.04
C TRP A 89 -9.62 -17.31 -0.88
N ALA A 90 -8.54 -16.61 -1.19
CA ALA A 90 -7.71 -15.93 -0.19
C ALA A 90 -8.34 -14.57 0.12
N ASP A 91 -9.02 -14.47 1.26
CA ASP A 91 -9.37 -13.17 1.82
C ASP A 91 -8.10 -12.54 2.38
N ALA A 92 -7.76 -11.36 1.88
CA ALA A 92 -6.58 -10.60 2.28
C ALA A 92 -6.53 -10.32 3.80
N GLU A 93 -7.65 -10.40 4.50
CA GLU A 93 -7.75 -10.27 5.96
C GLU A 93 -7.38 -11.54 6.74
N THR A 94 -7.28 -12.70 6.07
CA THR A 94 -7.01 -13.99 6.72
C THR A 94 -5.52 -14.28 6.89
N GLU A 95 -4.64 -13.44 6.33
CA GLU A 95 -3.18 -13.59 6.41
C GLU A 95 -2.53 -12.84 7.60
N GLY A 96 -3.35 -12.37 8.56
CA GLY A 96 -2.90 -11.72 9.80
C GLY A 96 -2.82 -12.64 11.04
N LYS A 97 -3.10 -13.95 10.91
CA LYS A 97 -2.89 -14.92 11.99
C LYS A 97 -1.79 -15.89 11.60
N GLU A 98 -0.58 -15.54 12.06
CA GLU A 98 0.63 -16.37 12.07
C GLU A 98 0.30 -17.88 12.12
N GLN A 99 0.57 -18.57 11.02
CA GLN A 99 0.87 -20.00 11.04
C GLN A 99 2.34 -20.16 10.68
N ILE A 100 3.20 -19.90 11.67
CA ILE A 100 4.56 -20.43 11.74
C ILE A 100 4.75 -21.14 13.08
N ASN A 101 4.17 -22.33 13.21
CA ASN A 101 4.51 -23.34 14.23
C ASN A 101 3.93 -24.68 13.76
N GLY A 102 4.68 -25.78 13.61
CA GLY A 102 6.07 -26.01 13.91
C GLY A 102 6.60 -27.18 13.08
N SER A 103 7.88 -27.10 12.74
CA SER A 103 8.65 -28.21 12.21
C SER A 103 9.76 -28.52 13.21
N GLY A 104 9.85 -29.78 13.62
CA GLY A 104 11.04 -30.35 14.25
C GLY A 104 11.06 -30.27 15.78
N ALA A 105 10.45 -31.25 16.44
CA ALA A 105 10.93 -31.68 17.74
C ALA A 105 12.38 -32.14 17.58
N VAL A 106 13.32 -31.34 18.07
CA VAL A 106 14.67 -31.79 18.43
C VAL A 106 14.83 -31.55 19.92
N ASP A 107 14.75 -32.66 20.62
CA ASP A 107 15.09 -32.84 22.02
C ASP A 107 16.59 -32.56 22.18
N THR A 108 16.93 -31.42 22.77
CA THR A 108 18.27 -31.19 23.33
C THR A 108 18.11 -30.45 24.65
N GLU A 109 18.33 -31.20 25.72
CA GLU A 109 18.44 -30.73 27.09
C GLU A 109 19.60 -29.73 27.29
N MET A 110 19.34 -28.80 28.23
CA MET A 110 20.27 -28.08 29.11
C MET A 110 21.24 -27.04 28.52
N VAL A 111 21.08 -25.78 28.94
CA VAL A 111 22.02 -25.12 29.89
C VAL A 111 21.40 -23.84 30.46
N ASP A 112 21.44 -23.73 31.78
CA ASP A 112 21.14 -22.53 32.56
C ASP A 112 22.11 -21.39 32.22
N ALA A 113 21.58 -20.20 31.91
CA ALA A 113 22.34 -18.96 32.01
C ALA A 113 21.40 -17.78 32.23
N GLU A 114 21.47 -17.22 33.44
CA GLU A 114 20.85 -15.96 33.82
C GLU A 114 21.37 -14.77 33.01
N GLY A 115 20.51 -13.80 32.71
CA GLY A 115 20.97 -12.45 32.38
C GLY A 115 20.05 -11.61 31.50
N GLY A 116 19.17 -10.82 32.15
CA GLY A 116 18.73 -9.48 31.69
C GLY A 116 17.87 -9.41 30.42
N VAL A 117 17.09 -8.37 30.13
CA VAL A 117 16.87 -7.05 30.74
C VAL A 117 15.45 -6.62 30.35
N THR A 118 14.78 -5.94 31.28
CA THR A 118 13.47 -5.30 31.17
C THR A 118 13.48 -4.04 30.28
N ASN A 119 12.33 -3.73 29.68
CA ASN A 119 11.84 -2.39 29.28
C ASN A 119 12.69 -1.63 28.22
N GLY A 120 12.15 -0.81 27.33
CA GLY A 120 10.87 -0.14 27.25
C GLY A 120 11.10 1.18 26.49
N VAL A 121 10.07 1.63 25.77
CA VAL A 121 9.79 3.02 25.37
C VAL A 121 10.93 3.88 24.77
N HIS A 122 10.80 4.22 23.48
CA HIS A 122 11.40 5.45 22.95
C HIS A 122 10.27 6.37 22.48
N GLY A 123 9.78 7.14 23.44
CA GLY A 123 9.17 8.45 23.21
C GLY A 123 10.27 9.47 22.92
N GLY A 124 9.94 10.46 22.10
CA GLY A 124 10.88 11.44 21.59
C GLY A 124 11.46 12.39 22.64
N ALA A 125 12.58 13.00 22.27
CA ALA A 125 12.99 14.31 22.75
C ALA A 125 13.95 14.93 21.73
N ASP A 126 13.52 16.08 21.23
CA ASP A 126 14.32 17.16 20.68
C ASP A 126 15.37 17.61 21.69
N VAL A 127 16.65 17.69 21.30
CA VAL A 127 17.63 18.59 21.91
C VAL A 127 18.65 19.04 20.86
N THR A 128 18.78 20.36 20.82
CA THR A 128 19.64 21.21 20.03
C THR A 128 21.12 21.17 20.45
N ASP A 129 21.95 21.58 19.47
CA ASP A 129 23.21 22.31 19.62
C ASP A 129 24.47 21.55 20.11
N THR A 130 25.50 21.52 19.27
CA THR A 130 26.83 22.14 19.54
C THR A 130 27.85 21.74 18.47
N ALA A 131 28.46 22.75 17.85
CA ALA A 131 29.56 22.62 16.91
C ALA A 131 30.88 22.22 17.60
N ALA A 132 31.70 21.37 16.96
CA ALA A 132 33.17 21.45 17.01
C ALA A 132 33.89 20.48 16.04
N LEU A 133 34.73 21.09 15.20
CA LEU A 133 36.07 20.68 14.72
C LEU A 133 36.31 19.34 13.97
N ALA A 134 36.62 19.52 12.68
CA ALA A 134 37.92 19.24 12.04
C ALA A 134 38.50 17.81 12.00
N GLY A 135 38.76 17.35 10.77
CA GLY A 135 40.03 16.69 10.42
C GLY A 135 39.95 15.28 9.82
N GLY A 136 40.08 15.20 8.49
CA GLY A 136 41.10 14.39 7.81
C GLY A 136 41.12 12.86 7.92
N THR A 137 41.08 12.24 6.74
CA THR A 137 41.79 11.00 6.31
C THR A 137 41.06 9.65 6.40
N ALA A 138 40.66 9.20 5.20
CA ALA A 138 40.62 7.84 4.63
C ALA A 138 40.69 6.62 5.57
N THR A 139 39.66 5.76 5.48
CA THR A 139 39.76 4.28 5.52
C THR A 139 38.45 3.68 4.95
N GLU A 140 38.50 3.14 3.74
CA GLU A 140 37.59 2.04 3.30
C GLU A 140 38.05 0.71 3.95
N PRO A 141 37.30 -0.43 3.91
CA PRO A 141 36.02 -0.71 3.26
C PRO A 141 35.00 -1.42 4.19
N GLY A 142 33.71 -1.27 3.91
CA GLY A 142 32.68 -2.08 4.56
C GLY A 142 31.35 -1.95 3.85
N ARG A 143 31.06 -2.86 2.91
CA ARG A 143 29.72 -3.04 2.34
C ARG A 143 28.79 -3.64 3.40
N PRO A 144 27.61 -3.07 3.66
CA PRO A 144 26.44 -3.83 4.07
C PRO A 144 25.43 -3.92 2.92
N ALA A 145 24.72 -5.03 2.94
CA ALA A 145 23.84 -5.52 1.90
C ALA A 145 22.68 -4.58 1.56
N ALA A 146 22.30 -4.63 0.29
CA ALA A 146 21.11 -4.02 -0.26
C ALA A 146 19.84 -4.47 0.50
N SER A 147 19.25 -3.55 1.24
CA SER A 147 17.85 -3.57 1.65
C SER A 147 17.18 -2.39 0.96
N GLY A 148 16.17 -2.67 0.14
CA GLY A 148 15.56 -1.74 -0.83
C GLY A 148 14.73 -0.62 -0.20
N ARG A 149 15.32 0.20 0.64
CA ARG A 149 14.80 1.51 1.04
C ARG A 149 15.87 2.53 0.72
N LEU A 150 15.72 3.18 -0.43
CA LEU A 150 16.55 4.32 -0.78
C LEU A 150 16.28 5.39 0.27
N THR A 151 17.33 5.91 0.88
CA THR A 151 17.22 7.11 1.69
C THR A 151 16.84 8.29 0.78
N ASP A 152 16.21 9.33 1.33
CA ASP A 152 15.74 10.49 0.54
C ASP A 152 16.87 11.15 -0.28
N GLU A 153 18.11 11.11 0.23
CA GLU A 153 19.29 11.57 -0.50
C GLU A 153 19.67 10.69 -1.70
N GLU A 154 19.50 9.38 -1.59
CA GLU A 154 19.76 8.44 -2.69
C GLU A 154 18.68 8.55 -3.77
N LEU A 155 17.43 8.79 -3.37
CA LEU A 155 16.33 9.07 -4.28
C LEU A 155 16.57 10.40 -5.04
N ALA A 156 16.95 11.46 -4.33
CA ALA A 156 17.25 12.76 -4.93
C ALA A 156 18.42 12.68 -5.92
N ARG A 157 19.46 11.89 -5.62
CA ARG A 157 20.60 11.66 -6.51
C ARG A 157 20.21 10.93 -7.78
N ARG A 158 19.39 9.87 -7.67
CA ARG A 158 18.86 9.13 -8.83
C ARG A 158 17.95 9.98 -9.71
N LEU A 159 17.14 10.85 -9.09
CA LEU A 159 16.30 11.79 -9.85
C LEU A 159 17.15 12.81 -10.61
N ARG A 160 18.24 13.29 -10.01
CA ARG A 160 19.17 14.23 -10.67
C ARG A 160 19.96 13.58 -11.81
N GLU A 161 20.45 12.36 -11.63
CA GLU A 161 21.10 11.57 -12.69
C GLU A 161 20.16 11.29 -13.87
N ARG A 162 18.85 11.11 -13.60
CA ARG A 162 17.86 10.88 -14.64
C ARG A 162 17.42 12.15 -15.36
N MET A 163 17.40 13.30 -14.69
CA MET A 163 16.95 14.55 -15.29
C MET A 163 18.04 15.30 -16.05
N GLY A 164 19.33 14.96 -15.87
CA GLY A 164 20.42 15.73 -16.49
C GLY A 164 20.50 17.15 -15.91
N ASP A 165 21.68 17.75 -15.97
CA ASP A 165 21.90 19.08 -15.41
C ASP A 165 21.13 20.13 -16.24
N PRO A 166 20.25 20.96 -15.64
CA PRO A 166 19.62 22.08 -16.35
C PRO A 166 20.58 23.22 -16.65
N ASP A 167 21.83 23.14 -16.19
CA ASP A 167 22.83 24.20 -16.27
C ASP A 167 23.87 23.98 -17.38
N GLY A 168 23.54 23.14 -18.37
CA GLY A 168 24.29 23.01 -19.61
C GLY A 168 23.94 24.16 -20.57
N GLU A 169 24.73 25.23 -20.48
CA GLU A 169 24.93 26.34 -21.44
C GLU A 169 23.90 26.49 -22.58
N GLU A 170 23.17 27.60 -22.52
CA GLU A 170 22.38 28.19 -23.59
C GLU A 170 23.21 28.28 -24.88
N ASP A 171 22.93 27.44 -25.89
CA ASP A 171 23.15 27.85 -27.28
C ASP A 171 22.19 27.14 -28.24
N GLU A 172 21.90 27.84 -29.35
CA GLU A 172 21.11 27.42 -30.51
C GLU A 172 19.60 27.68 -30.48
N GLY A 173 19.27 28.97 -30.48
CA GLY A 173 18.79 29.64 -31.70
C GLY A 173 17.64 29.01 -32.51
N LEU A 174 16.53 29.75 -32.56
CA LEU A 174 15.40 29.63 -33.49
C LEU A 174 15.81 29.35 -34.95
N HIS A 175 15.22 28.33 -35.56
CA HIS A 175 14.91 28.37 -37.00
C HIS A 175 13.47 27.92 -37.27
N LEU A 176 12.81 28.78 -38.04
CA LEU A 176 11.41 28.79 -38.50
C LEU A 176 10.99 27.53 -39.26
#